data_AF-D4N1K3-F1
#
_entry.id   AF-D4N1K3-F1
#
_cell.length_a   1.000
_cell.length_b   1.000
_cell.length_c   1.000
_cell.angle_alpha   90.00
_cell.angle_beta   90.00
_cell.angle_gamma   90.00
#
_symmetry.space_group_name_H-M   'P 1'
#
loop_
_entity.id
_entity.type
_entity.pdbx_description
1 polymer ?
#
loop_
_entity_poly.entity_id
_entity_poly.type
_entity_poly.pdbx_seq_one_letter_code
_entity_poly.pdbx_strand_id
1 'polypeptide(L)' 'MLIQVEDKTIVNMQYVRSIWIYEHQYKEGEKKYLVKYEMTEETEGTVKTCKTREEAEKVLERILNLYNRGQKVIRI' A
#
# COMPACT_ATOMS: atom_id res chain seq x y z
N MET A 1 11.49 8.81 -3.33
CA MET A 1 10.59 9.41 -2.32
C MET A 1 10.11 8.27 -1.45
N LEU A 2 10.37 8.32 -0.14
CA LEU A 2 10.03 7.22 0.77
C LEU A 2 8.73 7.57 1.50
N ILE A 3 7.76 6.65 1.50
CA ILE A 3 6.50 6.76 2.25
C ILE A 3 6.50 5.65 3.30
N GLN A 4 6.42 6.04 4.57
CA GLN A 4 6.19 5.10 5.67
C GLN A 4 4.68 4.88 5.80
N VAL A 5 4.26 3.63 5.67
CA VAL A 5 2.87 3.22 5.93
C VAL A 5 2.80 2.60 7.32
N GLU A 6 1.62 2.64 7.95
CA GLU A 6 1.37 2.45 9.39
C GLU A 6 2.05 1.24 10.05
N ASP A 7 2.44 0.22 9.29
CA ASP A 7 3.10 -1.01 9.75
C ASP A 7 4.62 -1.04 9.52
N LYS A 8 5.31 0.11 9.63
CA LYS A 8 6.77 0.26 9.42
C LYS A 8 7.28 -0.08 8.00
N THR A 9 6.39 -0.42 7.07
CA THR A 9 6.75 -0.63 5.67
C THR A 9 7.12 0.71 5.04
N ILE A 10 8.40 0.85 4.70
CA ILE A 10 8.93 2.00 3.96
C ILE A 10 8.86 1.66 2.47
N VAL A 11 7.97 2.33 1.75
CA VAL A 11 7.81 2.15 0.31
C VAL A 11 8.59 3.26 -0.41
N ASN A 12 9.59 2.88 -1.23
CA ASN A 12 10.28 3.84 -2.08
C ASN A 12 9.50 4.10 -3.37
N MET A 13 8.63 5.09 -3.33
CA MET A 13 7.79 5.52 -4.44
C MET A 13 8.57 5.98 -5.70
N GLN A 14 9.89 6.20 -5.63
CA GLN A 14 10.68 6.44 -6.86
C GLN A 14 10.77 5.20 -7.75
N TYR A 15 10.67 4.02 -7.14
CA TYR A 15 10.74 2.74 -7.83
C TYR A 15 9.39 2.06 -7.90
N VAL A 16 8.32 2.64 -7.35
CA VAL A 16 6.98 2.05 -7.43
C VAL A 16 6.35 2.43 -8.77
N ARG A 17 6.01 1.42 -9.55
CA ARG A 17 5.29 1.55 -10.81
C ARG A 17 3.78 1.65 -10.59
N SER A 18 3.28 0.83 -9.68
CA SER A 18 1.84 0.58 -9.52
C SER A 18 1.51 0.36 -8.04
N ILE A 19 0.40 0.90 -7.54
CA ILE A 19 -0.21 0.53 -6.24
C ILE A 19 -1.68 0.25 -6.48
N TRP A 20 -2.20 -0.85 -5.92
CA TRP A 20 -3.59 -1.26 -6.09
C TRP A 20 -4.11 -2.03 -4.88
N ILE A 21 -5.43 -2.21 -4.82
CA ILE A 21 -6.08 -3.09 -3.84
C ILE A 21 -6.31 -4.44 -4.49
N TYR A 22 -5.89 -5.49 -3.81
CA TYR A 22 -6.10 -6.87 -4.20
C TYR A 22 -7.03 -7.55 -3.19
N GLU A 23 -8.21 -7.98 -3.63
CA GLU A 23 -9.09 -8.82 -2.83
C GLU A 23 -8.55 -10.26 -2.86
N HIS A 24 -8.26 -10.80 -1.68
CA HIS A 24 -7.83 -12.17 -1.52
C HIS A 24 -8.78 -12.92 -0.59
N GLN A 25 -9.27 -14.05 -1.06
CA GLN A 25 -10.11 -14.94 -0.28
C GLN A 25 -9.26 -16.12 0.20
N TYR A 26 -8.95 -16.17 1.49
CA TYR A 26 -8.12 -17.23 2.07
C TYR A 26 -8.92 -18.52 2.28
N LYS A 27 -10.18 -18.38 2.73
CA LYS A 27 -11.14 -19.47 2.98
C LYS A 27 -12.54 -19.01 2.64
N GLU A 28 -13.49 -19.94 2.57
CA GLU A 28 -14.91 -19.62 2.40
C GLU A 28 -15.37 -18.68 3.52
N GLY A 29 -15.82 -17.48 3.17
CA GLY A 29 -16.23 -16.43 4.12
C GLY A 29 -15.11 -15.52 4.66
N GLU A 30 -13.82 -15.85 4.49
CA GLU A 30 -12.71 -14.99 4.93
C GLU A 30 -12.10 -14.23 3.75
N LYS A 31 -12.65 -13.04 3.49
CA LYS A 31 -12.09 -12.06 2.56
C LYS A 31 -11.15 -11.11 3.27
N LYS A 32 -9.99 -10.85 2.67
CA LYS A 32 -9.07 -9.78 3.06
C LYS A 32 -8.74 -8.92 1.86
N TYR A 33 -8.42 -7.67 2.12
CA TYR A 33 -8.07 -6.69 1.10
C TYR A 33 -6.63 -6.26 1.32
N LEU A 34 -5.75 -6.58 0.39
CA LEU A 34 -4.34 -6.25 0.48
C LEU A 34 -4.05 -5.01 -0.37
N VAL A 35 -3.45 -4.00 0.24
CA VAL A 35 -2.87 -2.89 -0.52
C VAL A 35 -1.50 -3.34 -1.00
N LYS A 36 -1.37 -3.60 -2.30
CA LYS A 36 -0.15 -4.08 -2.95
C LYS A 36 0.55 -2.96 -3.69
N TYR A 37 1.87 -3.10 -3.85
CA TYR A 37 2.68 -2.25 -4.71
C TYR A 37 3.55 -3.13 -5.61
N GLU A 38 3.90 -2.60 -6.78
CA GLU A 38 4.85 -3.18 -7.72
C GLU A 38 5.98 -2.19 -7.94
N MET A 39 7.22 -2.65 -7.82
CA MET A 39 8.39 -1.87 -8.19
C MET A 39 8.75 -2.04 -9.67
N THR A 40 9.52 -1.10 -10.22
CA THR A 40 10.03 -1.11 -11.59
C THR A 40 10.90 -2.33 -11.91
N GLU A 41 11.45 -3.01 -10.89
CA GLU A 41 12.21 -4.27 -11.00
C GLU A 41 11.31 -5.51 -10.80
N GLU A 42 10.01 -5.41 -11.14
CA GLU A 42 9.01 -6.50 -11.05
C GLU A 42 8.85 -7.12 -9.64
N THR A 43 9.35 -6.44 -8.61
CA THR A 43 9.20 -6.88 -7.23
C THR A 43 7.88 -6.35 -6.69
N GLU A 44 6.94 -7.25 -6.42
CA GLU A 44 5.71 -6.90 -5.71
C GLU A 44 5.85 -7.03 -4.19
N GLY A 45 5.12 -6.20 -3.46
CA GLY A 45 5.04 -6.27 -2.01
C GLY A 45 3.66 -5.89 -1.50
N THR A 46 3.39 -6.27 -0.25
CA THR A 46 2.16 -5.88 0.45
C THR A 46 2.49 -4.74 1.40
N VAL A 47 1.79 -3.63 1.26
CA VAL A 47 1.85 -2.51 2.18
C VAL A 47 1.11 -2.84 3.47
N LYS A 48 -0.13 -3.28 3.34
CA LYS A 48 -1.03 -3.56 4.46
C LYS A 48 -2.12 -4.55 4.07
N THR A 49 -2.49 -5.41 5.01
CA THR A 49 -3.63 -6.32 4.90
C THR A 49 -4.79 -5.77 5.71
N CYS A 50 -5.92 -5.53 5.06
CA CYS A 50 -7.12 -4.94 5.65
C CYS A 50 -8.25 -5.98 5.72
N LYS A 51 -9.18 -5.80 6.65
CA LYS A 51 -10.34 -6.70 6.80
C LYS A 51 -11.47 -6.29 5.87
N THR A 52 -11.61 -5.00 5.59
CA THR A 52 -12.65 -4.47 4.70
C THR A 52 -12.04 -3.73 3.52
N ARG A 53 -12.85 -3.59 2.45
CA ARG A 53 -12.46 -2.81 1.27
C ARG A 53 -12.27 -1.33 1.61
N GLU A 54 -13.16 -0.77 2.42
CA GLU A 54 -13.11 0.63 2.86
C GLU A 54 -11.83 0.96 3.63
N GLU A 55 -11.35 0.04 4.46
CA GLU A 55 -10.05 0.18 5.14
C GLU A 55 -8.91 0.24 4.12
N ALA A 56 -8.90 -0.65 3.12
CA ALA A 56 -7.89 -0.66 2.08
C ALA A 56 -7.93 0.59 1.20
N GLU A 57 -9.14 1.10 0.88
CA GLU A 57 -9.34 2.34 0.13
C GLU A 57 -8.80 3.56 0.90
N LYS A 58 -9.06 3.66 2.21
CA LYS A 58 -8.48 4.73 3.05
C LYS A 58 -6.95 4.70 3.09
N VAL A 59 -6.38 3.50 3.15
CA VAL A 59 -4.91 3.33 3.14
C VAL A 59 -4.34 3.75 1.78
N LEU A 60 -4.95 3.31 0.68
CA LEU A 60 -4.56 3.69 -0.67
C LEU A 60 -4.66 5.20 -0.87
N GLU A 61 -5.78 5.81 -0.50
CA GLU A 61 -6.01 7.25 -0.61
C GLU A 61 -4.97 8.04 0.19
N ARG A 62 -4.62 7.58 1.40
CA ARG A 62 -3.56 8.20 2.21
C ARG A 62 -2.20 8.15 1.51
N ILE A 63 -1.85 7.01 0.91
CA ILE A 63 -0.60 6.85 0.16
C ILE A 63 -0.58 7.79 -1.06
N LEU A 64 -1.67 7.84 -1.82
CA LEU A 64 -1.80 8.70 -3.00
C LEU A 64 -1.78 10.19 -2.63
N ASN A 65 -2.42 10.58 -1.52
CA ASN A 65 -2.40 11.95 -1.01
C ASN A 65 -1.00 12.38 -0.57
N LEU A 66 -0.22 11.49 0.06
CA LEU A 66 1.18 11.76 0.40
C LEU A 66 2.05 11.89 -0.85
N TYR A 67 1.78 11.06 -1.88
CA TYR A 67 2.47 11.14 -3.17
C TYR A 67 2.19 12.45 -3.91
N ASN A 68 0.91 12.80 -4.08
CA ASN A 68 0.48 14.01 -4.80
C ASN A 68 0.95 15.30 -4.10
N ARG A 69 1.13 15.28 -2.79
CA ARG A 69 1.62 16.45 -2.03
C ARG A 69 3.15 16.54 -1.95
N GLY A 70 3.89 15.62 -2.59
CA GLY A 70 5.36 15.60 -2.56
C GLY A 70 5.95 15.52 -1.15
N GLN A 71 5.17 15.07 -0.16
CA GLN A 71 5.59 15.09 1.24
C GLN A 71 6.62 13.99 1.52
N LYS A 72 7.83 14.40 1.96
CA LYS A 72 8.81 13.49 2.57
C LYS A 72 8.28 13.05 3.94
N VAL A 73 7.79 11.81 4.06
CA VAL A 73 7.57 11.19 5.37
C VAL A 73 8.82 10.40 5.74
N ILE A 74 9.63 11.00 6.60
CA ILE A 74 10.68 10.32 7.37
C ILE A 74 10.40 10.66 8.83
N ARG A 75 10.18 9.65 9.69
CA ARG A 75 10.65 9.70 11.08
C ARG A 75 10.66 8.32 11.75
N ILE A 76 11.90 7.82 11.82
CA ILE A 76 12.58 6.91 12.77
C ILE A 76 11.77 5.73 13.30
#